data_AF-A0A352UY66-F1
#
_entry.id   AF-A0A352UY66-F1
#
_cell.length_a   1.000
_cell.length_b   1.000
_cell.length_c   1.000
_cell.angle_alpha   90.00
_cell.angle_beta   90.00
_cell.angle_gamma   90.00
#
_symmetry.space_group_name_H-M   'P 1'
#
loop_
_entity.id
_entity.type
_entity.pdbx_description
1 polymer ?
#
loop_
_entity_poly.entity_id
_entity_poly.type
_entity_poly.pdbx_seq_one_letter_code
_entity_poly.pdbx_strand_id
1 'polypeptide(L)' 'YHPFTGPINKQDGSVWLAEGATAPDGDLLGMGFYVEGITGDIPK' A
#
# COMPACT_ATOMS: atom_id res chain seq x y z
N TYR A 1 3.92 -6.36 -15.36
CA TYR A 1 4.09 -6.75 -13.94
C TYR A 1 3.88 -5.49 -13.13
N HIS A 2 2.81 -5.43 -12.33
CA HIS A 2 2.51 -4.29 -11.47
C HIS A 2 2.82 -4.71 -10.02
N PRO A 3 3.84 -4.13 -9.37
CA PRO A 3 4.21 -4.52 -8.01
C PRO A 3 3.13 -4.15 -6.98
N PHE A 4 2.26 -3.18 -7.31
CA PHE A 4 1.14 -2.75 -6.48
C PHE A 4 -0.18 -3.35 -6.98
N THR A 5 -0.23 -4.68 -7.05
CA THR A 5 -1.46 -5.45 -7.29
C THR A 5 -1.79 -6.26 -6.05
N GLY A 6 -3.03 -6.17 -5.59
CA GLY A 6 -3.48 -6.82 -4.36
C GLY A 6 -3.54 -8.35 -4.42
N PRO A 7 -3.63 -9.01 -3.26
CA PRO A 7 -3.97 -8.42 -1.97
C PRO A 7 -2.78 -7.75 -1.27
N ILE A 8 -2.94 -6.48 -0.86
CA ILE A 8 -1.94 -5.73 -0.09
C ILE A 8 -2.64 -5.04 1.09
N ASN A 9 -2.08 -5.23 2.28
CA ASN A 9 -2.49 -4.57 3.50
C ASN A 9 -1.52 -3.43 3.86
N LYS A 10 -2.01 -2.47 4.62
CA LYS A 10 -1.19 -1.44 5.27
C LYS A 10 -0.51 -2.01 6.51
N GLN A 11 0.47 -1.28 7.02
CA GLN A 11 1.21 -1.59 8.25
C GLN A 11 0.30 -1.78 9.47
N ASP A 12 -0.88 -1.13 9.49
CA ASP A 12 -1.88 -1.27 10.56
C ASP A 12 -2.78 -2.52 10.42
N GLY A 13 -2.57 -3.34 9.38
CA GLY A 13 -3.36 -4.54 9.08
C GLY A 13 -4.65 -4.28 8.32
N SER A 14 -4.99 -3.02 8.01
CA SER A 14 -6.14 -2.69 7.16
C SER A 14 -5.85 -3.00 5.68
N VAL A 15 -6.88 -3.42 4.95
CA VAL A 15 -6.76 -3.72 3.52
C VAL A 15 -6.54 -2.41 2.74
N TRP A 16 -5.49 -2.36 1.91
CA TRP A 16 -5.27 -1.27 0.96
C TRP A 16 -5.73 -1.65 -0.45
N LEU A 17 -5.29 -2.79 -0.98
CA LEU A 17 -5.70 -3.31 -2.27
C LEU A 17 -6.31 -4.70 -2.10
N ALA A 18 -7.52 -4.88 -2.62
CA ALA A 18 -8.15 -6.20 -2.71
C ALA A 18 -7.44 -7.09 -3.75
N GLU A 19 -7.67 -8.40 -3.70
CA GLU A 19 -7.11 -9.35 -4.67
C GLU A 19 -7.37 -8.92 -6.12
N GLY A 20 -6.31 -8.83 -6.92
CA GLY A 20 -6.39 -8.43 -8.33
C GLY A 20 -6.57 -6.93 -8.57
N ALA A 21 -6.80 -6.11 -7.53
CA ALA A 21 -6.87 -4.66 -7.68
C ALA A 21 -5.47 -4.07 -7.84
N THR A 22 -5.28 -3.17 -8.80
CA THR A 22 -3.99 -2.48 -9.02
C THR A 22 -4.12 -1.01 -8.63
N ALA A 23 -3.16 -0.50 -7.86
CA ALA A 23 -3.17 0.90 -7.46
C ALA A 23 -2.98 1.84 -8.67
N PRO A 24 -3.80 2.89 -8.82
CA PRO A 24 -3.58 3.91 -9.83
C PRO A 24 -2.41 4.84 -9.44
N ASP A 25 -1.78 5.46 -10.42
CA ASP A 25 -0.61 6.33 -10.20
C ASP A 25 -0.89 7.48 -9.21
N GLY A 26 -2.11 8.01 -9.18
CA GLY A 26 -2.51 9.05 -8.22
C GLY A 26 -2.42 8.59 -6.76
N ASP A 27 -2.79 7.34 -6.49
CA ASP A 27 -2.68 6.76 -5.14
C ASP A 27 -1.21 6.52 -4.78
N LEU A 28 -0.40 6.08 -5.75
CA LEU A 28 1.04 5.85 -5.56
C LEU A 28 1.78 7.15 -5.23
N LEU A 29 1.47 8.25 -5.93
CA LEU A 29 2.04 9.57 -5.67
C LEU A 29 1.65 10.11 -4.29
N GLY A 30 0.48 9.71 -3.77
CA GLY A 30 -0.04 10.12 -2.47
C GLY A 30 0.25 9.13 -1.34
N MET A 31 1.11 8.12 -1.53
CA MET A 31 1.37 7.11 -0.51
C MET A 31 2.04 7.72 0.73
N GLY A 32 1.24 7.89 1.77
CA GLY A 32 1.63 8.34 3.10
C GLY A 32 1.48 7.24 4.15
N PHE A 33 1.71 5.97 3.80
CA PHE A 33 1.71 4.84 4.71
C PHE A 33 2.66 3.74 4.22
N TYR A 34 3.04 2.82 5.11
CA TYR A 34 3.79 1.61 4.77
C TYR A 34 2.87 0.39 4.62
N VAL A 35 3.32 -0.61 3.86
CA VAL A 35 2.62 -1.90 3.72
C VAL A 35 2.94 -2.83 4.90
N GLU A 36 2.10 -3.86 5.07
CA GLU A 36 2.31 -4.89 6.09
C GLU A 36 3.73 -5.50 6.02
N GLY A 37 4.35 -5.73 7.18
CA GLY A 37 5.71 -6.27 7.31
C GLY A 37 6.83 -5.23 7.28
N ILE A 38 6.54 -3.98 6.91
CA ILE A 38 7.49 -2.87 7.04
C ILE A 38 7.37 -2.26 8.44
N THR A 39 8.51 -2.07 9.11
CA THR A 39 8.58 -1.33 10.37
C THR A 39 9.22 0.02 10.11
N GLY A 40 8.53 1.09 10.51
CA GLY A 40 8.98 2.46 10.29
C GLY A 40 7.83 3.45 10.43
N ASP A 41 8.18 4.70 10.75
CA ASP A 41 7.27 5.82 10.87
C ASP A 41 7.54 6.81 9.75
N ILE A 42 6.49 7.39 9.19
CA ILE A 42 6.64 8.43 8.16
C ILE A 42 6.95 9.76 8.88
N PRO A 43 8.09 10.41 8.56
CA PRO A 43 8.42 11.73 9.09
C PRO A 43 7.33 12.74 8.71
N LYS A 44 7.04 13.66 9.64
CA LYS A 44 5.99 14.68 9.49
C LYS A 44 6.56 15.97 8.91
#